data_AF-A0A7X6YXX2-F1
#
_entry.id   AF-A0A7X6YXX2-F1
#
_cell.length_a   1.000
_cell.length_b   1.000
_cell.length_c   1.000
_cell.angle_alpha   90.00
_cell.angle_beta   90.00
_cell.angle_gamma   90.00
#
_symmetry.space_group_name_H-M   'P 1'
#
loop_
_entity.id
_entity.type
_entity.pdbx_description
1 polymer ?
#
loop_
_entity_poly.entity_id
_entity_poly.type
_entity_poly.pdbx_seq_one_letter_code
_entity_poly.pdbx_strand_id
1 'polypeptide(L)'
;LRVSAPFGGGMGIESVCGAITGALMVLGALYTDRAEKNTPLKDEITVPFIKEVRRRQGGLSCTHNKKYAQTNPFDSTPVVLAIAKVLDETIEKIETTSNDPTDITRNVPNADTIAASEEYYDMKDKPEKYKKHDNFDDAMNEVSGAS
;
A
#
# COMPACT_ATOMS: atom_id res chain seq x y z
N LEU A 1 0.74 -16.76 -6.00
CA LEU A 1 0.60 -17.12 -4.56
C LEU A 1 -0.26 -18.38 -4.42
N ARG A 2 0.04 -19.28 -3.47
CA ARG A 2 -0.84 -20.43 -3.21
C ARG A 2 -2.18 -20.05 -2.57
N VAL A 3 -2.19 -18.98 -1.75
CA VAL A 3 -3.41 -18.51 -1.07
C VAL A 3 -4.49 -18.01 -2.04
N SER A 4 -4.14 -17.65 -3.29
CA SER A 4 -5.10 -17.19 -4.28
C SER A 4 -5.73 -18.33 -5.12
N ALA A 5 -5.23 -19.56 -5.00
CA ALA A 5 -5.70 -20.70 -5.78
C ALA A 5 -7.22 -20.98 -5.67
N PRO A 6 -7.87 -20.86 -4.47
CA PRO A 6 -9.30 -21.13 -4.33
C PRO A 6 -10.21 -20.15 -5.08
N PHE A 7 -9.70 -19.00 -5.53
CA PHE A 7 -10.52 -17.97 -6.21
C PHE A 7 -10.56 -18.16 -7.74
N GLY A 8 -9.85 -19.16 -8.27
CA GLY A 8 -9.91 -19.54 -9.68
C GLY A 8 -11.35 -19.87 -10.12
N GLY A 9 -11.70 -19.51 -11.37
CA GLY A 9 -13.05 -19.77 -11.89
C GLY A 9 -14.18 -19.09 -11.11
N GLY A 10 -13.87 -18.06 -10.32
CA GLY A 10 -14.82 -17.42 -9.40
C GLY A 10 -15.25 -18.35 -8.26
N MET A 11 -14.27 -19.01 -7.63
CA MET A 11 -14.46 -20.02 -6.59
C MET A 11 -15.13 -21.31 -7.08
N GLY A 12 -14.98 -21.62 -8.37
CA GLY A 12 -15.63 -22.78 -9.02
C GLY A 12 -17.13 -22.64 -9.29
N ILE A 13 -17.76 -21.58 -8.76
CA ILE A 13 -19.20 -21.28 -8.94
C ILE A 13 -19.43 -20.09 -9.88
N GLU A 14 -18.38 -19.66 -10.58
CA GLU A 14 -18.38 -18.54 -11.51
C GLU A 14 -18.84 -17.18 -10.94
N SER A 15 -18.73 -17.02 -9.62
CA SER A 15 -19.03 -15.78 -8.89
C SER A 15 -17.98 -14.70 -9.19
N VAL A 16 -17.50 -13.92 -8.23
CA VAL A 16 -16.52 -12.83 -8.47
C VAL A 16 -15.25 -13.35 -9.15
N CYS A 17 -14.79 -12.68 -10.21
CA CYS A 17 -13.60 -13.07 -10.96
C CYS A 17 -12.36 -13.13 -10.06
N GLY A 18 -11.62 -14.24 -10.13
CA GLY A 18 -10.41 -14.44 -9.31
C GLY A 18 -9.33 -13.39 -9.52
N ALA A 19 -9.23 -12.78 -10.70
CA ALA A 19 -8.30 -11.68 -10.96
C ALA A 19 -8.68 -10.42 -10.15
N ILE A 20 -9.98 -10.12 -10.04
CA ILE A 20 -10.49 -9.00 -9.24
C ILE A 20 -10.22 -9.26 -7.76
N THR A 21 -10.52 -10.47 -7.28
CA THR A 21 -10.24 -10.86 -5.90
C THR A 21 -8.75 -10.77 -5.57
N GLY A 22 -7.88 -11.21 -6.49
CA GLY A 22 -6.43 -11.08 -6.35
C GLY A 22 -5.96 -9.63 -6.25
N ALA A 23 -6.51 -8.74 -7.07
CA ALA A 23 -6.20 -7.31 -7.00
C ALA A 23 -6.64 -6.68 -5.67
N LEU A 24 -7.80 -7.07 -5.14
CA LEU A 24 -8.25 -6.63 -3.82
C LEU A 24 -7.33 -7.11 -2.69
N MET A 25 -6.75 -8.31 -2.81
CA MET A 25 -5.75 -8.79 -1.85
C MET A 25 -4.49 -7.93 -1.87
N VAL A 26 -4.05 -7.48 -3.05
CA VAL A 26 -2.90 -6.58 -3.17
C VAL A 26 -3.20 -5.24 -2.50
N LEU A 27 -4.35 -4.62 -2.80
CA LEU A 27 -4.76 -3.38 -2.16
C LEU A 27 -4.86 -3.53 -0.63
N GLY A 28 -5.42 -4.64 -0.15
CA GLY A 28 -5.46 -4.96 1.28
C GLY A 28 -4.07 -5.11 1.89
N ALA A 29 -3.14 -5.78 1.20
CA ALA A 29 -1.77 -5.95 1.68
C ALA A 29 -0.96 -4.65 1.72
N LEU A 30 -1.23 -3.72 0.80
CA LEU A 30 -0.53 -2.44 0.70
C LEU A 30 -1.07 -1.39 1.68
N TYR A 31 -2.39 -1.32 1.84
CA TYR A 31 -3.06 -0.16 2.44
C TYR A 31 -3.91 -0.48 3.67
N THR A 32 -3.92 -1.74 4.15
CA THR A 32 -4.53 -2.05 5.46
C THR A 32 -3.52 -1.85 6.57
N ASP A 33 -3.81 -0.95 7.52
CA ASP A 33 -3.02 -0.82 8.74
C ASP A 33 -3.21 -2.02 9.68
N ARG A 34 -2.17 -2.36 10.46
CA ARG A 34 -2.22 -3.49 11.41
C ARG A 34 -3.24 -3.30 12.54
N ALA A 35 -3.66 -2.06 12.79
CA ALA A 35 -4.59 -1.71 13.84
C ALA A 35 -5.45 -0.53 13.42
N GLU A 36 -6.54 -0.72 12.66
CA GLU A 36 -7.73 0.12 12.87
C GLU A 36 -9.00 -0.36 12.18
N LYS A 37 -10.12 -0.10 12.87
CA LYS A 37 -11.50 -0.30 12.42
C LYS A 37 -11.99 0.83 11.48
N ASN A 38 -11.15 1.82 11.17
CA ASN A 38 -11.53 3.08 10.54
C ASN A 38 -10.69 3.47 9.31
N THR A 39 -9.79 2.63 8.79
CA THR A 39 -9.07 2.97 7.56
C THR A 39 -10.08 3.15 6.41
N PRO A 40 -10.10 4.30 5.71
CA PRO A 40 -11.05 4.54 4.63
C PRO A 40 -10.73 3.71 3.37
N LEU A 41 -9.85 2.70 3.47
CA LEU A 41 -9.50 1.71 2.44
C LEU A 41 -10.71 1.21 1.64
N LYS A 42 -11.85 0.99 2.31
CA LYS A 42 -13.05 0.54 1.62
C LYS A 42 -13.61 1.62 0.71
N ASP A 43 -13.82 2.82 1.22
CA ASP A 43 -14.57 3.88 0.54
C ASP A 43 -13.70 4.70 -0.42
N GLU A 44 -12.42 4.87 -0.11
CA GLU A 44 -11.46 5.67 -0.88
C GLU A 44 -10.68 4.85 -1.92
N ILE A 45 -10.47 3.55 -1.68
CA ILE A 45 -9.61 2.72 -2.55
C ILE A 45 -10.43 1.59 -3.18
N THR A 46 -11.00 0.72 -2.34
CA THR A 46 -11.65 -0.53 -2.79
C THR A 46 -12.88 -0.28 -3.64
N VAL A 47 -13.80 0.57 -3.17
CA VAL A 47 -15.04 0.90 -3.89
C VAL A 47 -14.75 1.61 -5.22
N PRO A 48 -13.89 2.65 -5.29
CA PRO A 48 -13.50 3.27 -6.54
C PRO A 48 -12.84 2.28 -7.52
N PHE A 49 -11.92 1.44 -7.04
CA PHE A 49 -11.32 0.37 -7.85
C PHE A 49 -12.37 -0.56 -8.46
N ILE A 50 -13.28 -1.10 -7.63
CA ILE A 50 -14.34 -2.01 -8.09
C ILE A 50 -15.27 -1.32 -9.10
N LYS A 51 -15.63 -0.06 -8.88
CA LYS A 51 -16.45 0.73 -9.82
C LYS A 51 -15.74 0.89 -11.16
N GLU A 52 -14.45 1.17 -11.15
CA GLU A 52 -13.66 1.32 -12.38
C GLU A 52 -13.52 0.00 -13.14
N VAL A 53 -13.26 -1.10 -12.42
CA VAL A 53 -13.28 -2.45 -13.02
C VAL A 53 -14.64 -2.75 -13.64
N ARG A 54 -15.74 -2.49 -12.91
CA ARG A 54 -17.10 -2.70 -13.43
C ARG A 54 -17.37 -1.85 -14.68
N ARG A 55 -16.87 -0.61 -14.72
CA ARG A 55 -17.01 0.30 -15.86
C ARG A 55 -16.28 -0.23 -17.10
N ARG A 56 -15.04 -0.72 -16.95
CA ARG A 56 -14.24 -1.23 -18.09
C ARG A 56 -14.65 -2.62 -18.55
N GLN A 57 -14.91 -3.53 -17.61
CA GLN A 57 -15.24 -4.91 -17.94
C GLN A 57 -16.73 -5.11 -18.22
N GLY A 58 -17.60 -4.23 -17.69
CA GLY A 58 -19.06 -4.35 -17.73
C GLY A 58 -19.64 -5.30 -16.67
N GLY A 59 -18.79 -5.97 -15.88
CA GLY A 59 -19.24 -6.96 -14.88
C GLY A 59 -18.08 -7.50 -14.04
N LEU A 60 -18.43 -8.00 -12.85
CA LEU A 60 -17.46 -8.46 -11.85
C LEU A 60 -17.36 -9.99 -11.76
N SER A 61 -18.32 -10.72 -12.36
CA SER A 61 -18.33 -12.17 -12.27
C SER A 61 -17.31 -12.81 -13.20
N CYS A 62 -16.89 -14.03 -12.87
CA CYS A 62 -16.04 -14.85 -13.71
C CYS A 62 -16.80 -15.22 -14.98
N THR A 63 -18.09 -15.59 -14.90
CA THR A 63 -18.93 -15.83 -16.09
C THR A 63 -18.90 -14.65 -17.05
N HIS A 64 -19.04 -13.42 -16.54
CA HIS A 64 -19.02 -12.23 -17.37
C HIS A 64 -17.65 -11.99 -18.02
N ASN A 65 -16.57 -12.14 -17.25
CA ASN A 65 -15.22 -11.86 -17.73
C ASN A 65 -14.66 -12.96 -18.65
N LYS A 66 -15.20 -14.19 -18.61
CA LYS A 66 -14.84 -15.28 -19.51
C LYS A 66 -15.04 -14.93 -21.00
N LYS A 67 -15.91 -13.98 -21.33
CA LYS A 67 -16.08 -13.52 -22.73
C LYS A 67 -14.84 -12.84 -23.31
N TYR A 68 -13.93 -12.37 -22.45
CA TYR A 68 -12.64 -11.79 -22.84
C TYR A 68 -11.50 -12.80 -22.73
N ALA A 69 -11.76 -14.00 -22.22
CA ALA A 69 -10.81 -15.10 -22.18
C ALA A 69 -10.79 -15.80 -23.54
N GLN A 70 -9.63 -16.30 -23.95
CA GLN A 70 -9.57 -17.21 -25.10
C GLN A 70 -10.12 -18.56 -24.64
N THR A 71 -10.89 -19.25 -25.48
CA THR A 71 -11.60 -20.46 -25.05
C THR A 71 -11.01 -21.75 -25.62
N ASN A 72 -9.93 -21.68 -26.40
CA ASN A 72 -9.29 -22.87 -26.96
C ASN A 72 -7.77 -22.68 -27.24
N PRO A 73 -6.89 -23.00 -26.28
CA PRO A 73 -7.19 -23.41 -24.90
C PRO A 73 -7.78 -22.26 -24.07
N PHE A 74 -8.39 -22.60 -22.93
CA PHE A 74 -8.88 -21.58 -22.01
C PHE A 74 -7.71 -20.73 -21.48
N ASP A 75 -7.74 -19.43 -21.75
CA ASP A 75 -6.74 -18.49 -21.28
C ASP A 75 -7.37 -17.22 -20.69
N SER A 76 -7.21 -17.07 -19.38
CA SER A 76 -7.66 -15.89 -18.63
C SER A 76 -6.64 -14.76 -18.59
N THR A 77 -5.46 -14.92 -19.21
CA THR A 77 -4.39 -13.91 -19.24
C THR A 77 -4.88 -12.54 -19.72
N PRO A 78 -5.71 -12.39 -20.77
CA PRO A 78 -6.21 -11.08 -21.17
C PRO A 78 -7.03 -10.38 -20.07
N VAL A 79 -7.84 -11.14 -19.33
CA VAL A 79 -8.61 -10.63 -18.19
C VAL A 79 -7.66 -10.22 -17.06
N VAL A 80 -6.69 -11.08 -16.72
CA VAL A 80 -5.72 -10.80 -15.66
C VAL A 80 -4.94 -9.52 -15.96
N LEU A 81 -4.43 -9.36 -17.18
CA LEU A 81 -3.70 -8.15 -17.60
C LEU A 81 -4.58 -6.90 -17.58
N ALA A 82 -5.84 -7.01 -18.01
CA ALA A 82 -6.76 -5.89 -17.98
C ALA A 82 -7.08 -5.44 -16.54
N ILE A 83 -7.24 -6.38 -15.60
CA ILE A 83 -7.43 -6.06 -14.18
C ILE A 83 -6.15 -5.52 -13.55
N ALA A 84 -4.99 -6.10 -13.87
CA ALA A 84 -3.69 -5.62 -13.41
C ALA A 84 -3.45 -4.16 -13.83
N LYS A 85 -3.77 -3.81 -15.07
CA LYS A 85 -3.68 -2.41 -15.53
C LYS A 85 -4.53 -1.45 -14.69
N VAL A 86 -5.76 -1.84 -14.34
CA VAL A 86 -6.63 -1.00 -13.49
C VAL A 86 -6.06 -0.89 -12.07
N LEU A 87 -5.46 -1.96 -11.56
CA LEU A 87 -4.79 -1.97 -10.26
C LEU A 87 -3.59 -1.03 -10.27
N ASP A 88 -2.72 -1.10 -11.27
CA ASP A 88 -1.54 -0.24 -11.41
C ASP A 88 -1.95 1.25 -11.46
N GLU A 89 -2.94 1.59 -12.30
CA GLU A 89 -3.48 2.96 -12.36
C GLU A 89 -4.13 3.41 -11.04
N THR A 90 -4.65 2.47 -10.24
CA THR A 90 -5.24 2.80 -8.93
C THR A 90 -4.14 3.09 -7.91
N ILE A 91 -3.10 2.26 -7.88
CA ILE A 91 -1.93 2.47 -7.03
C ILE A 91 -1.27 3.80 -7.39
N GLU A 92 -1.00 4.06 -8.68
CA GLU A 92 -0.41 5.33 -9.13
C GLU A 92 -1.23 6.55 -8.68
N LYS A 93 -2.57 6.48 -8.76
CA LYS A 93 -3.44 7.56 -8.26
C LYS A 93 -3.35 7.75 -6.75
N ILE A 94 -3.24 6.68 -5.98
CA ILE A 94 -3.07 6.75 -4.53
C ILE A 94 -1.73 7.41 -4.23
N GLU A 95 -0.64 6.89 -4.78
CA GLU A 95 0.73 7.40 -4.55
C GLU A 95 0.89 8.86 -4.98
N THR A 96 0.26 9.29 -6.08
CA THR A 96 0.31 10.69 -6.53
C THR A 96 -0.55 11.63 -5.69
N THR A 97 -1.56 11.11 -5.00
CA THR A 97 -2.38 11.89 -4.06
C THR A 97 -1.71 12.01 -2.69
N SER A 98 -0.89 11.03 -2.29
CA SER A 98 -0.13 11.04 -1.03
C SER A 98 1.24 11.75 -1.13
N ASN A 99 1.77 12.00 -2.32
CA ASN A 99 3.04 12.71 -2.49
C ASN A 99 2.90 14.24 -2.40
N ASP A 100 2.96 14.77 -1.17
CA ASP A 100 3.78 15.96 -0.91
C ASP A 100 5.24 15.57 -1.24
N PRO A 101 5.96 16.30 -2.11
CA PRO A 101 7.29 15.94 -2.59
C PRO A 101 8.41 15.80 -1.52
N THR A 102 8.07 15.85 -0.23
CA THR A 102 9.01 15.68 0.89
C THR A 102 8.95 14.33 1.61
N ASP A 103 7.97 13.46 1.34
CA ASP A 103 7.77 12.24 2.15
C ASP A 103 8.08 10.92 1.42
N ILE A 104 9.37 10.60 1.26
CA ILE A 104 9.80 9.24 0.87
C ILE A 104 9.92 8.41 2.16
N THR A 105 8.80 7.98 2.75
CA THR A 105 8.84 7.15 3.97
C THR A 105 9.02 5.67 3.65
N ARG A 106 10.05 5.05 4.24
CA ARG A 106 10.09 3.60 4.40
C ARG A 106 9.10 3.24 5.53
N ASN A 107 8.11 2.40 5.25
CA ASN A 107 7.10 1.94 6.22
C ASN A 107 7.72 1.25 7.46
N VAL A 108 8.98 0.81 7.37
CA VAL A 108 9.79 0.40 8.53
C VAL A 108 11.04 1.27 8.57
N PRO A 109 11.22 2.10 9.63
CA PRO A 109 12.48 2.84 9.82
C PRO A 109 13.66 1.86 9.87
N ASN A 110 14.80 2.22 9.28
CA ASN A 110 16.00 1.39 9.37
C ASN A 110 16.49 1.35 10.84
N ALA A 111 17.39 0.41 11.15
CA ALA A 111 17.92 0.24 12.51
C ALA A 111 18.47 1.56 13.10
N ASP A 112 19.12 2.38 12.27
CA ASP A 112 19.65 3.68 12.68
C ASP A 112 18.56 4.68 13.09
N THR A 113 17.41 4.68 12.41
CA THR A 113 16.27 5.55 12.74
C THR A 113 15.55 5.09 14.02
N ILE A 114 15.51 3.77 14.25
CA ILE A 114 14.98 3.20 15.49
C ILE A 114 15.87 3.61 16.67
N ALA A 115 17.20 3.48 16.52
CA ALA A 115 18.15 3.88 17.54
C ALA A 115 18.07 5.39 17.85
N ALA A 116 18.01 6.25 16.83
CA ALA A 116 17.86 7.70 17.01
C ALA A 116 16.54 8.06 17.73
N SER A 117 15.47 7.30 17.49
CA SER A 117 14.19 7.49 18.18
C SER A 117 14.28 7.07 19.65
N GLU A 118 14.94 5.95 19.95
CA GLU A 118 15.18 5.49 21.32
C GLU A 118 16.03 6.48 22.11
N GLU A 119 17.08 7.05 21.49
CA GLU A 119 17.89 8.12 22.06
C GLU A 119 17.03 9.36 22.39
N TYR A 120 16.13 9.76 21.48
CA TYR A 120 15.22 10.89 21.72
C TYR A 120 14.29 10.66 22.92
N TYR A 121 13.77 9.44 23.10
CA TYR A 121 12.95 9.12 24.26
C TYR A 121 13.76 9.08 25.55
N ASP A 122 15.01 8.56 25.53
CA ASP A 122 15.88 8.59 26.71
C ASP A 122 16.28 10.03 27.11
N MET A 123 16.45 10.93 26.13
CA MET A 123 16.64 12.37 26.35
C MET A 123 15.44 13.04 27.04
N LYS A 124 14.22 12.62 26.70
CA LYS A 124 12.99 13.13 27.35
C LYS A 124 12.84 12.62 28.77
N ASP A 125 13.16 11.35 29.01
CA ASP A 125 12.99 10.72 30.32
C ASP A 125 14.10 11.10 31.31
N LYS A 126 15.31 11.40 30.81
CA LYS A 126 16.49 11.74 31.63
C LYS A 126 17.17 13.04 31.20
N PRO A 127 16.45 14.18 31.19
CA PRO A 127 16.96 15.45 30.67
C PRO A 127 18.18 15.99 31.43
N GLU A 128 18.46 15.48 32.64
CA GLU A 128 19.63 15.81 33.45
C GLU A 128 20.93 15.18 32.93
N LYS A 129 20.85 14.14 32.10
CA LYS A 129 22.02 13.43 31.56
C LYS A 129 22.57 14.04 30.27
N TYR A 130 21.83 14.98 29.67
CA TYR A 130 22.17 15.55 28.37
C TYR A 130 22.51 17.03 28.51
N LYS A 131 23.54 17.46 27.78
CA LYS A 131 23.97 18.85 27.74
C LYS A 131 22.87 19.70 27.11
N LYS A 132 22.48 20.78 27.79
CA LYS A 132 21.58 21.78 27.24
C LYS A 132 22.42 22.91 26.67
N HIS A 133 21.99 23.39 25.52
CA HIS A 133 22.58 24.56 24.88
C HIS A 133 21.63 25.74 25.07
N ASP A 134 22.19 26.88 25.45
CA ASP A 134 21.40 28.09 25.68
C ASP A 134 20.99 28.77 24.36
N ASN A 135 21.74 28.52 23.27
CA ASN A 135 21.46 29.04 21.95
C ASN A 135 22.04 28.13 20.84
N PHE A 136 21.67 28.43 19.60
CA PHE A 136 22.07 27.65 18.42
C PHE A 136 23.59 27.73 18.14
N ASP A 137 24.21 28.88 18.40
CA ASP A 137 25.65 29.08 18.16
C ASP A 137 26.50 28.21 19.09
N ASP A 138 26.11 28.07 20.36
CA ASP A 138 26.77 27.20 21.34
C ASP A 138 26.72 25.72 20.90
N ALA A 139 25.58 25.27 20.37
CA ALA A 139 25.45 23.93 19.82
C ALA A 139 26.33 23.71 18.59
N MET A 140 26.43 24.71 17.69
CA MET A 140 27.23 24.60 16.47
C MET A 140 28.74 24.66 16.72
N ASN A 141 29.20 25.42 17.71
CA ASN A 141 30.62 25.47 18.09
C ASN A 141 31.12 24.12 18.59
N GLU A 142 30.29 23.37 19.32
CA GLU A 142 30.62 22.02 19.77
C GLU A 142 30.72 21.03 18.59
N VAL A 143 29.74 21.04 17.68
CA VAL A 143 29.71 20.13 16.52
C VAL A 143 30.84 20.42 15.53
N SER A 144 31.19 21.69 15.34
CA SER A 144 32.25 22.11 14.42
C SER A 144 33.66 21.96 15.01
N GLY A 145 33.78 21.64 16.30
CA GLY A 145 35.08 21.54 16.98
C GLY A 145 35.85 22.87 17.05
N ALA A 146 35.16 23.99 16.83
CA ALA A 146 35.74 25.32 16.90
C ALA A 146 35.79 25.76 18.38
N SER A 147 36.90 25.43 19.05
CA SER A 147 37.31 26.05 20.32
C SER A 147 38.24 27.23 20.08
#